data_AF-A0A435ITI0-F1
#
_entry.id   AF-A0A435ITI0-F1
#
_cell.length_a   1.000
_cell.length_b   1.000
_cell.length_c   1.000
_cell.angle_alpha   90.00
_cell.angle_beta   90.00
_cell.angle_gamma   90.00
#
_symmetry.space_group_name_H-M   'P 1'
#
loop_
_entity.id
_entity.type
_entity.pdbx_description
1 polymer ?
#
loop_
_entity_poly.entity_id
_entity_poly.type
_entity_poly.pdbx_seq_one_letter_code
_entity_poly.pdbx_strand_id
1 'polypeptide(L)'
;ALDFIESFWSAKKVVGAICHAPWLLAETGIVRGRRVTSYKSIKTDVINAGGLWEDTEVVTDQGLVSSRNPGDLDAFCDKLAEEIREGRHDRRVAA
;
A
#
# COMPACT_ATOMS: atom_id res chain seq x y z
N ALA A 1 -0.60 -14.72 -7.44
CA ALA A 1 -0.16 -13.68 -6.46
C ALA A 1 -1.17 -12.54 -6.39
N LEU A 2 -1.59 -11.98 -7.53
CA LEU A 2 -2.60 -10.91 -7.59
C LEU A 2 -3.91 -11.29 -6.89
N ASP A 3 -4.50 -12.45 -7.22
CA ASP A 3 -5.76 -12.94 -6.60
C ASP A 3 -5.66 -13.02 -5.07
N PHE A 4 -4.50 -13.38 -4.53
CA PHE A 4 -4.27 -13.45 -3.09
C PHE A 4 -4.29 -12.06 -2.47
N ILE A 5 -3.61 -11.09 -3.09
CA ILE A 5 -3.60 -9.69 -2.67
C ILE A 5 -5.03 -9.12 -2.71
N GLU A 6 -5.75 -9.37 -3.80
CA GLU A 6 -7.15 -8.93 -3.97
C GLU A 6 -8.07 -9.56 -2.93
N SER A 7 -7.87 -10.84 -2.58
CA SER A 7 -8.65 -11.51 -1.54
C SER A 7 -8.45 -10.88 -0.16
N PHE A 8 -7.21 -10.47 0.18
CA PHE A 8 -6.91 -9.75 1.42
C PHE A 8 -7.54 -8.37 1.42
N TRP A 9 -7.42 -7.66 0.29
CA TRP A 9 -7.98 -6.34 0.12
C TRP A 9 -9.50 -6.33 0.25
N SER A 10 -10.17 -7.27 -0.43
CA SER A 10 -11.63 -7.45 -0.42
C SER A 10 -12.13 -7.88 0.96
N ALA A 11 -11.37 -8.71 1.68
CA ALA A 11 -11.66 -9.10 3.06
C ALA A 11 -11.38 -7.98 4.09
N LYS A 12 -11.11 -6.75 3.65
CA LYS A 12 -10.85 -5.56 4.48
C LYS A 12 -9.64 -5.72 5.40
N LYS A 13 -8.72 -6.62 5.05
CA LYS A 13 -7.47 -6.82 5.79
C LYS A 13 -6.44 -5.76 5.40
N VAL A 14 -5.44 -5.61 6.25
CA VAL A 14 -4.28 -4.75 6.02
C VAL A 14 -3.41 -5.35 4.92
N VAL A 15 -2.88 -4.49 4.05
CA VAL A 15 -1.90 -4.82 3.00
C VAL A 15 -0.69 -3.92 3.17
N GLY A 16 0.48 -4.53 3.35
CA GLY A 16 1.77 -3.84 3.40
C GLY A 16 2.55 -4.03 2.10
N ALA A 17 3.11 -2.96 1.54
CA ALA A 17 3.92 -3.00 0.32
C ALA A 17 5.12 -2.04 0.40
N ILE A 18 6.33 -2.59 0.43
CA ILE A 18 7.57 -1.81 0.52
C ILE A 18 8.42 -1.94 -0.76
N CYS A 19 9.16 -0.89 -1.08
CA CYS A 19 10.10 -0.86 -2.21
C CYS A 19 9.38 -1.04 -3.56
N HIS A 20 9.60 -2.14 -4.28
CA HIS A 20 8.95 -2.42 -5.57
C HIS A 20 7.61 -3.14 -5.44
N ALA A 21 7.23 -3.60 -4.24
CA ALA A 21 5.97 -4.31 -4.04
C ALA A 21 4.70 -3.53 -4.48
N PRO A 22 4.64 -2.18 -4.41
CA PRO A 22 3.52 -1.41 -4.96
C PRO A 22 3.23 -1.64 -6.45
N TRP A 23 4.15 -2.23 -7.22
CA TRP A 23 3.89 -2.64 -8.61
C TRP A 23 2.75 -3.66 -8.69
N LEU A 24 2.69 -4.62 -7.75
CA LEU A 24 1.57 -5.58 -7.69
C LEU A 24 0.24 -4.90 -7.31
N LEU A 25 0.31 -3.79 -6.58
CA LEU A 25 -0.87 -2.99 -6.24
C LEU A 25 -1.35 -2.14 -7.43
N ALA A 26 -0.45 -1.78 -8.34
CA ALA A 26 -0.79 -1.19 -9.62
C ALA A 26 -1.54 -2.19 -10.52
N GLU A 27 -1.04 -3.43 -10.62
CA GLU A 27 -1.67 -4.52 -11.40
C GLU A 27 -3.09 -4.87 -10.91
N THR A 28 -3.31 -4.84 -9.59
CA THR A 28 -4.63 -5.11 -8.96
C THR A 28 -5.55 -3.89 -8.94
N GLY A 29 -5.07 -2.71 -9.36
CA GLY A 29 -5.83 -1.45 -9.30
C GLY A 29 -6.05 -0.88 -7.88
N ILE A 30 -5.52 -1.52 -6.83
CA ILE A 30 -5.68 -1.11 -5.42
C ILE A 30 -5.19 0.33 -5.19
N VAL A 31 -4.15 0.76 -5.90
CA VAL A 31 -3.57 2.11 -5.77
C VAL A 31 -4.48 3.23 -6.29
N ARG A 32 -5.49 2.94 -7.10
CA ARG A 32 -6.29 3.96 -7.79
C ARG A 32 -6.99 4.88 -6.79
N GLY A 33 -6.69 6.18 -6.88
CA GLY A 33 -7.26 7.22 -6.02
C GLY A 33 -6.76 7.20 -4.58
N ARG A 34 -5.70 6.44 -4.27
CA ARG A 34 -5.17 6.29 -2.90
C ARG A 34 -3.81 6.91 -2.73
N ARG A 35 -3.52 7.35 -1.51
CA ARG A 35 -2.17 7.75 -1.11
C ARG A 35 -1.28 6.52 -1.04
N VAL A 36 -0.12 6.60 -1.69
CA VAL A 36 0.83 5.50 -1.77
C VAL A 36 2.24 6.03 -1.95
N THR A 37 3.25 5.31 -1.48
CA THR A 37 4.65 5.54 -1.86
C THR A 37 5.26 4.25 -2.38
N SER A 38 6.47 4.34 -2.93
CA SER A 38 7.18 3.21 -3.52
C SER A 38 8.66 3.50 -3.62
N TYR A 39 9.43 2.50 -4.06
CA TYR A 39 10.77 2.78 -4.55
C TYR A 39 10.70 3.73 -5.74
N LYS A 40 11.64 4.69 -5.78
CA LYS A 40 11.62 5.81 -6.74
C LYS A 40 11.60 5.37 -8.21
N SER A 41 12.15 4.19 -8.54
CA SER A 41 12.21 3.73 -9.94
C SER A 41 10.87 3.32 -10.52
N ILE A 42 9.86 2.99 -9.68
CA ILE A 42 8.51 2.61 -10.12
C ILE A 42 7.46 3.69 -9.85
N LYS A 43 7.89 4.90 -9.45
CA LYS A 43 7.01 6.03 -9.15
C LYS A 43 6.05 6.31 -10.31
N THR A 44 6.57 6.35 -11.54
CA THR A 44 5.78 6.66 -12.73
C THR A 44 4.70 5.60 -12.97
N ASP A 45 5.00 4.32 -12.77
CA ASP A 45 4.04 3.23 -12.92
C ASP A 45 2.89 3.35 -11.91
N VAL A 46 3.22 3.66 -10.65
CA VAL A 46 2.22 3.88 -9.59
C VAL A 46 1.31 5.08 -9.90
N ILE A 47 1.89 6.18 -10.39
CA ILE A 47 1.12 7.38 -10.80
C ILE A 47 0.20 7.05 -11.99
N ASN A 48 0.72 6.34 -13.01
CA ASN A 48 -0.05 5.96 -14.19
C ASN A 48 -1.22 5.02 -13.85
N ALA A 49 -1.06 4.17 -12.83
CA ALA A 49 -2.14 3.34 -12.30
C ALA A 49 -3.19 4.13 -11.49
N GLY A 50 -2.98 5.43 -11.26
CA GLY A 50 -3.88 6.32 -10.54
C GLY A 50 -3.55 6.50 -9.07
N GLY A 51 -2.37 6.07 -8.61
CA GLY A 51 -1.89 6.31 -7.25
C GLY A 51 -1.53 7.78 -7.00
N LEU A 52 -1.95 8.31 -5.86
CA LEU A 52 -1.55 9.61 -5.34
C LEU A 52 -0.18 9.46 -4.67
N TRP A 53 0.87 9.44 -5.49
CA TRP A 53 2.23 9.16 -5.04
C TRP A 53 2.84 10.32 -4.24
N GLU A 54 3.41 10.03 -3.08
CA GLU A 54 4.16 10.99 -2.25
C GLU A 54 5.53 10.42 -1.81
N ASP A 55 6.55 11.29 -1.72
CA ASP A 55 7.90 10.89 -1.26
C ASP A 55 7.97 10.99 0.27
N THR A 56 7.45 9.97 0.96
CA THR A 56 7.40 9.90 2.43
C THR A 56 7.88 8.53 2.88
N GLU A 57 8.52 8.45 4.05
CA GLU A 57 9.04 7.18 4.60
C GLU A 57 7.97 6.09 4.68
N VAL A 58 6.76 6.47 5.11
CA VAL A 58 5.60 5.59 5.22
C VAL A 58 4.36 6.36 4.84
N VAL A 59 3.53 5.74 4.00
CA VAL A 59 2.22 6.25 3.62
C VAL A 59 1.17 5.24 4.02
N THR A 60 0.12 5.68 4.70
CA THR A 60 -1.02 4.84 5.07
C THR A 60 -2.33 5.44 4.57
N ASP A 61 -3.15 4.59 3.95
CA ASP A 61 -4.49 4.91 3.46
C ASP A 61 -5.45 3.75 3.71
N GLN A 62 -6.21 3.83 4.81
CA GLN A 62 -7.25 2.85 5.18
C GLN A 62 -6.72 1.40 5.16
N GLY A 63 -5.63 1.07 5.89
CA GLY A 63 -5.07 -0.28 5.89
C GLY A 63 -4.27 -0.68 4.64
N LEU A 64 -4.01 0.25 3.71
CA LEU A 64 -2.88 0.12 2.79
C LEU A 64 -1.68 0.85 3.41
N VAL A 65 -0.63 0.12 3.77
CA VAL A 65 0.63 0.68 4.26
C VAL A 65 1.70 0.50 3.20
N SER A 66 2.37 1.58 2.81
CA SER A 66 3.44 1.53 1.81
C SER A 66 4.67 2.32 2.23
N SER A 67 5.83 1.91 1.73
CA SER A 67 7.12 2.50 2.11
C SER A 67 8.17 2.35 1.00
N ARG A 68 9.24 3.16 1.01
CA ARG A 68 10.08 3.37 -0.17
C ARG A 68 11.22 2.38 -0.29
N ASN A 69 11.90 2.04 0.80
CA ASN A 69 13.16 1.29 0.76
C ASN A 69 13.56 0.72 2.15
N PRO A 70 14.61 -0.12 2.26
CA PRO A 70 15.02 -0.70 3.55
C PRO A 70 15.36 0.30 4.65
N GLY A 71 15.72 1.54 4.33
CA GLY A 71 15.97 2.60 5.30
C GLY A 71 14.71 3.06 6.05
N ASP A 72 13.52 2.74 5.54
CA ASP A 72 12.24 3.09 6.14
C ASP A 72 11.61 1.92 6.95
N LEU A 73 12.36 0.83 7.17
CA LEU A 73 11.82 -0.42 7.73
C LEU A 73 11.23 -0.26 9.13
N ASP A 74 11.86 0.52 10.01
CA ASP A 74 11.37 0.69 11.38
C ASP A 74 9.99 1.36 11.37
N ALA A 75 9.87 2.50 10.68
CA ALA A 75 8.61 3.21 10.51
C ALA A 75 7.55 2.33 9.81
N PHE A 76 7.94 1.59 8.76
CA PHE A 76 7.03 0.71 8.02
C PHE A 76 6.49 -0.42 8.91
N CYS A 77 7.36 -1.09 9.66
CA CYS A 77 6.98 -2.19 10.54
C CYS A 77 6.08 -1.69 11.68
N ASP A 78 6.42 -0.56 12.30
CA ASP A 78 5.64 0.04 13.37
C ASP A 78 4.23 0.37 12.91
N LYS A 79 4.12 1.07 11.77
CA LYS A 79 2.81 1.46 11.22
C LYS A 79 2.00 0.25 10.72
N LEU A 80 2.65 -0.74 10.11
CA LEU A 80 1.98 -1.97 9.70
C LEU A 80 1.43 -2.75 10.91
N ALA A 81 2.20 -2.83 12.00
CA ALA A 81 1.77 -3.47 13.23
C ALA A 81 0.63 -2.71 13.92
N GLU A 82 0.64 -1.37 13.87
CA GLU A 82 -0.47 -0.53 14.32
C GLU A 82 -1.77 -0.86 13.57
N GLU A 83 -1.78 -0.79 12.24
CA GLU A 83 -2.99 -1.06 11.43
C GLU A 83 -3.49 -2.50 11.62
N ILE A 84 -2.59 -3.48 11.77
CA ILE A 84 -2.98 -4.87 12.06
C ILE A 84 -3.71 -4.97 13.42
N ARG A 85 -3.28 -4.21 14.43
CA ARG A 85 -3.94 -4.17 15.75
C ARG A 85 -5.28 -3.44 15.70
N GLU A 86 -5.44 -2.43 14.85
CA GLU A 86 -6.73 -1.76 14.61
C GLU A 86 -7.77 -2.72 14.00
N GLY A 87 -7.31 -3.67 13.18
CA GLY A 87 -8.12 -4.77 12.68
C GLY A 87 -8.58 -4.57 11.24
N ARG A 88 -9.88 -4.79 10.97
CA ARG A 88 -10.42 -4.68 9.61
C ARG A 88 -10.83 -3.25 9.30
N HIS A 89 -10.51 -2.78 8.10
CA HIS A 89 -10.88 -1.44 7.63
C HIS A 89 -12.23 -1.50 6.90
N ASP A 90 -13.33 -1.77 7.63
CA ASP A 90 -14.66 -1.99 7.03
C ASP A 90 -15.24 -0.74 6.34
N ARG A 91 -14.77 0.46 6.74
CA ARG A 91 -15.15 1.73 6.11
C ARG A 91 -14.45 1.97 4.77
N ARG A 92 -13.49 1.13 4.40
CA ARG A 92 -12.76 1.22 3.13
C ARG A 92 -13.65 0.83 1.96
N VAL A 93 -13.93 1.77 1.07
CA VAL A 93 -14.58 1.47 -0.21
C VAL A 93 -13.61 0.61 -1.04
N ALA A 94 -14.09 -0.49 -1.62
CA ALA A 94 -13.28 -1.29 -2.55
C ALA A 94 -13.01 -0.47 -3.82
N ALA A 95 -11.82 -0.66 -4.41
CA ALA A 95 -11.44 -0.01 -5.66
C ALA A 95 -12.19 -0.64 -6.84
#